data_AF-A0A0Q9TZ95-F1
#
_entry.id   AF-A0A0Q9TZ95-F1
#
_cell.length_a   1.000
_cell.length_b   1.000
_cell.length_c   1.000
_cell.angle_alpha   90.00
_cell.angle_beta   90.00
_cell.angle_gamma   90.00
#
_symmetry.space_group_name_H-M   'P 1'
#
loop_
_entity.id
_entity.type
_entity.pdbx_description
1 polymer ?
#
loop_
_entity_poly.entity_id
_entity_poly.type
_entity_poly.pdbx_seq_one_letter_code
_entity_poly.pdbx_strand_id
1 'polypeptide(L)'
;MIDRPHFKFSRRGYEPEEVDSFIESQNRTLQAAKKDAAERSVELTKLNAALTDLRGQLGQQSRVMADLKKNSSPAPAQTFADLGERIAQILALADQEAGEMRTRANGEADEIRERANRAASELKATTATYAEQARARADEEAVRIIAQANREAQAIVAEAQSVTAAQRQEAAAEYESHRLKASTASAELEVKLAARRESADAEFEARRQQQEAALNESESRLRQLTERAEHDAHEMRARAERLLENAQAQSDQIVSEARDHASRLREESDRELAAATAQRDSITAQLGNVRQMLATLGGGALMDTLGAPDKPAQPPQVADVQQPVPAVQQASDADDESAEQTSPEAVSSDAEKAEQADEDAQPAADADAEQGDEEQDDAAGESSSYGSDQSSYYQRSASSDRVGAQRR
;
A
#
# COMPACT_ATOMS: atom_id res chain seq x y z
N MET A 1 19.17 55.54 -26.66
CA MET A 1 19.38 54.39 -25.74
C MET A 1 18.47 53.29 -26.25
N ILE A 2 19.02 52.14 -26.68
CA ILE A 2 18.17 51.03 -27.15
C ILE A 2 17.80 50.23 -25.91
N ASP A 3 16.56 50.36 -25.47
CA ASP A 3 16.03 49.49 -24.42
C ASP A 3 15.90 48.06 -24.96
N ARG A 4 16.18 47.07 -24.14
CA ARG A 4 16.20 45.65 -24.53
C ARG A 4 15.12 44.91 -23.75
N PRO A 5 14.02 44.46 -24.39
CA PRO A 5 13.01 43.68 -23.69
C PRO A 5 13.65 42.42 -23.10
N HIS A 6 13.25 42.09 -21.87
CA HIS A 6 13.65 40.88 -21.18
C HIS A 6 12.46 39.92 -21.20
N PHE A 7 12.55 38.88 -22.03
CA PHE A 7 11.54 37.83 -22.12
C PHE A 7 11.92 36.62 -21.25
N LYS A 8 10.93 35.94 -20.68
CA LYS A 8 11.13 34.70 -19.93
C LYS A 8 11.53 33.55 -20.86
N PHE A 9 12.41 32.67 -20.38
CA PHE A 9 12.79 31.45 -21.10
C PHE A 9 11.89 30.27 -20.69
N SER A 10 11.17 29.73 -21.67
CA SER A 10 10.53 28.41 -21.59
C SER A 10 11.49 27.34 -22.14
N ARG A 11 11.11 26.05 -22.02
CA ARG A 11 11.99 24.88 -22.22
C ARG A 11 12.72 24.76 -23.57
N ARG A 12 12.37 25.55 -24.59
CA ARG A 12 13.04 25.60 -25.92
C ARG A 12 13.17 27.02 -26.53
N GLY A 13 12.94 28.09 -25.79
CA GLY A 13 12.97 29.45 -26.33
C GLY A 13 12.36 30.49 -25.39
N TYR A 14 11.98 31.65 -25.93
CA TYR A 14 11.20 32.63 -25.17
C TYR A 14 9.72 32.21 -25.05
N GLU A 15 9.01 32.76 -24.06
CA GLU A 15 7.57 32.56 -23.85
C GLU A 15 6.75 33.26 -24.95
N PRO A 16 5.97 32.53 -25.79
CA PRO A 16 5.33 33.12 -26.97
C PRO A 16 4.38 34.28 -26.64
N GLU A 17 3.51 34.12 -25.65
CA GLU A 17 2.51 35.13 -25.25
C GLU A 17 3.16 36.47 -24.84
N GLU A 18 4.34 36.44 -24.23
CA GLU A 18 5.11 37.63 -23.83
C GLU A 18 5.80 38.30 -25.04
N VAL A 19 6.16 37.52 -26.07
CA VAL A 19 6.71 38.02 -27.32
C VAL A 19 5.61 38.61 -28.21
N ASP A 20 4.47 37.95 -28.34
CA ASP A 20 3.36 38.39 -29.19
C ASP A 20 2.73 39.69 -28.66
N SER A 21 2.45 39.75 -27.35
CA SER A 21 1.97 40.99 -26.71
C SER A 21 2.98 42.16 -26.82
N PHE A 22 4.29 41.87 -26.81
CA PHE A 22 5.31 42.87 -27.09
C PHE A 22 5.29 43.34 -28.55
N ILE A 23 5.13 42.42 -29.52
CA ILE A 23 5.01 42.73 -30.95
C ILE A 23 3.76 43.58 -31.22
N GLU A 24 2.61 43.26 -30.63
CA GLU A 24 1.42 44.10 -30.69
C GLU A 24 1.67 45.51 -30.15
N SER A 25 2.36 45.63 -29.00
CA SER A 25 2.69 46.92 -28.39
C SER A 25 3.61 47.77 -29.29
N GLN A 26 4.60 47.15 -29.97
CA GLN A 26 5.45 47.82 -30.94
C GLN A 26 4.68 48.23 -32.20
N ASN A 27 3.84 47.34 -32.76
CA ASN A 27 3.02 47.64 -33.94
C ASN A 27 2.06 48.82 -33.68
N ARG A 28 1.41 48.84 -32.52
CA ARG A 28 0.57 49.96 -32.08
C ARG A 28 1.36 51.27 -31.94
N THR A 29 2.58 51.20 -31.40
CA THR A 29 3.48 52.35 -31.28
C THR A 29 3.95 52.87 -32.63
N LEU A 30 4.29 51.98 -33.58
CA LEU A 30 4.67 52.33 -34.95
C LEU A 30 3.50 52.93 -35.74
N GLN A 31 2.28 52.42 -35.57
CA GLN A 31 1.08 53.01 -36.18
C GLN A 31 0.81 54.42 -35.64
N ALA A 32 0.93 54.64 -34.32
CA ALA A 32 0.84 55.97 -33.73
C ALA A 32 1.90 56.91 -34.30
N ALA A 33 3.18 56.50 -34.31
CA ALA A 33 4.29 57.30 -34.85
C ALA A 33 4.12 57.64 -36.35
N LYS A 34 3.56 56.73 -37.16
CA LYS A 34 3.22 57.00 -38.57
C LYS A 34 2.11 58.04 -38.72
N LYS A 35 1.06 57.96 -37.90
CA LYS A 35 -0.03 58.95 -37.88
C LYS A 35 0.47 60.35 -37.48
N ASP A 36 1.24 60.40 -36.39
CA ASP A 36 1.97 61.57 -35.90
C ASP A 36 2.81 62.26 -36.99
N ALA A 37 3.51 61.48 -37.81
CA ALA A 37 4.33 62.00 -38.91
C ALA A 37 3.47 62.54 -40.06
N ALA A 38 2.35 61.88 -40.38
CA ALA A 38 1.41 62.36 -41.38
C ALA A 38 0.76 63.69 -40.98
N GLU A 39 0.30 63.83 -39.73
CA GLU A 39 -0.31 65.07 -39.22
C GLU A 39 0.69 66.24 -39.28
N ARG A 40 1.94 66.04 -38.83
CA ARG A 40 3.01 67.06 -38.93
C ARG A 40 3.32 67.48 -40.38
N SER A 41 3.19 66.58 -41.36
CA SER A 41 3.37 66.94 -42.78
C SER A 41 2.27 67.89 -43.30
N VAL A 42 1.04 67.72 -42.82
CA VAL A 42 -0.09 68.61 -43.14
C VAL A 42 0.07 69.97 -42.45
N GLU A 43 0.59 70.01 -41.22
CA GLU A 43 0.94 71.27 -40.55
C GLU A 43 2.05 72.03 -41.28
N LEU A 44 3.12 71.34 -41.71
CA LEU A 44 4.23 71.96 -42.44
C LEU A 44 3.81 72.52 -43.81
N THR A 45 2.94 71.84 -44.56
CA THR A 45 2.41 72.39 -45.82
C THR A 45 1.52 73.62 -45.57
N LYS A 46 0.66 73.60 -44.56
CA LYS A 46 -0.17 74.74 -44.13
C LYS A 46 0.65 75.96 -43.69
N LEU A 47 1.75 75.76 -42.96
CA LEU A 47 2.66 76.83 -42.54
C LEU A 47 3.41 77.45 -43.74
N ASN A 48 3.83 76.66 -44.72
CA ASN A 48 4.49 77.17 -45.93
C ASN A 48 3.55 78.01 -46.81
N ALA A 49 2.25 77.68 -46.87
CA ALA A 49 1.25 78.52 -47.51
C ALA A 49 1.15 79.90 -46.82
N ALA A 50 0.97 79.94 -45.51
CA ALA A 50 0.86 81.19 -44.74
C ALA A 50 2.11 82.09 -44.85
N LEU A 51 3.32 81.51 -44.91
CA LEU A 51 4.56 82.24 -45.16
C LEU A 51 4.65 82.83 -46.58
N THR A 52 3.88 82.32 -47.53
CA THR A 52 3.82 82.84 -48.91
C THR A 52 2.88 84.03 -48.98
N ASP A 53 1.71 83.96 -48.35
CA ASP A 53 0.74 85.07 -48.29
C ASP A 53 1.33 86.30 -47.58
N LEU A 54 2.01 86.11 -46.44
CA LEU A 54 2.60 87.21 -45.67
C LEU A 54 3.68 87.98 -46.46
N ARG A 55 4.45 87.28 -47.30
CA ARG A 55 5.42 87.90 -48.23
C ARG A 55 4.71 88.75 -49.29
N GLY A 56 3.55 88.30 -49.77
CA GLY A 56 2.69 89.09 -50.67
C GLY A 56 2.24 90.41 -50.05
N GLN A 57 1.80 90.39 -48.78
CA GLN A 57 1.34 91.59 -48.06
C GLN A 57 2.46 92.62 -47.85
N LEU A 58 3.66 92.20 -47.47
CA LEU A 58 4.83 93.09 -47.37
C LEU A 58 5.21 93.72 -48.73
N GLY A 59 5.08 92.95 -49.82
CA GLY A 59 5.27 93.44 -51.18
C GLY A 59 4.24 94.48 -51.64
N GLN A 60 3.07 94.56 -50.99
CA GLN A 60 2.06 95.59 -51.22
C GLN A 60 2.33 96.84 -50.36
N GLN A 61 2.54 96.68 -49.05
CA GLN A 61 2.78 97.81 -48.12
C GLN A 61 3.98 98.67 -48.51
N SER A 62 5.07 98.04 -48.96
CA SER A 62 6.29 98.73 -49.41
C SER A 62 6.07 99.67 -50.60
N ARG A 63 5.09 99.38 -51.47
CA ARG A 63 4.71 100.26 -52.60
C ARG A 63 3.98 101.50 -52.10
N VAL A 64 2.97 101.32 -51.25
CA VAL A 64 2.18 102.42 -50.66
C VAL A 64 3.08 103.42 -49.92
N MET A 65 4.09 102.93 -49.18
CA MET A 65 5.05 103.78 -48.48
C MET A 65 5.95 104.60 -49.41
N ALA A 66 6.26 104.10 -50.61
CA ALA A 66 7.04 104.83 -51.61
C ALA A 66 6.24 105.97 -52.24
N ASP A 67 4.97 105.74 -52.55
CA ASP A 67 4.07 106.77 -53.10
C ASP A 67 3.80 107.89 -52.09
N LEU A 68 3.57 107.55 -50.82
CA LEU A 68 3.32 108.54 -49.76
C LEU A 68 4.51 109.48 -49.55
N LYS A 69 5.74 108.95 -49.60
CA LYS A 69 6.98 109.72 -49.42
C LYS A 69 7.22 110.76 -50.53
N LYS A 70 6.61 110.60 -51.70
CA LYS A 70 6.80 111.47 -52.88
C LYS A 70 6.07 112.82 -52.76
N ASN A 71 5.08 112.92 -51.88
CA ASN A 71 4.06 113.98 -51.93
C ASN A 71 4.16 115.03 -50.79
N SER A 72 5.30 115.13 -50.09
CA SER A 72 5.44 115.98 -48.89
C SER A 72 6.57 117.00 -48.99
N SER A 73 6.26 118.29 -48.83
CA SER A 73 7.22 119.39 -48.59
C SER A 73 6.50 120.64 -48.03
N PRO A 74 6.95 121.23 -46.90
CA PRO A 74 6.29 122.38 -46.26
C PRO A 74 6.97 123.74 -46.53
N ALA A 75 6.27 124.84 -46.21
CA ALA A 75 6.76 126.23 -46.24
C ALA A 75 6.30 127.00 -44.96
N PRO A 76 6.96 128.10 -44.51
CA PRO A 76 7.28 128.18 -43.07
C PRO A 76 6.89 129.45 -42.28
N ALA A 77 6.82 129.24 -40.95
CA ALA A 77 7.19 130.13 -39.83
C ALA A 77 6.38 131.43 -39.49
N GLN A 78 6.30 131.70 -38.19
CA GLN A 78 5.77 132.92 -37.54
C GLN A 78 6.78 133.46 -36.49
N THR A 79 6.52 134.60 -35.86
CA THR A 79 7.51 135.42 -35.12
C THR A 79 7.73 135.07 -33.64
N PHE A 80 8.91 135.44 -33.12
CA PHE A 80 9.49 134.92 -31.87
C PHE A 80 8.95 135.45 -30.53
N ALA A 81 8.25 136.59 -30.48
CA ALA A 81 7.79 137.17 -29.21
C ALA A 81 6.50 136.50 -28.71
N ASP A 82 5.48 136.45 -29.56
CA ASP A 82 4.22 135.74 -29.37
C ASP A 82 4.47 134.23 -29.13
N LEU A 83 5.47 133.66 -29.82
CA LEU A 83 5.99 132.33 -29.58
C LEU A 83 6.45 132.09 -28.13
N GLY A 84 6.98 133.10 -27.43
CA GLY A 84 7.49 132.96 -26.06
C GLY A 84 6.39 132.73 -25.02
N GLU A 85 5.35 133.57 -25.03
CA GLU A 85 4.20 133.40 -24.13
C GLU A 85 3.38 132.16 -24.51
N ARG A 86 3.23 131.90 -25.81
CA ARG A 86 2.60 130.67 -26.30
C ARG A 86 3.38 129.41 -25.91
N ILE A 87 4.72 129.43 -25.88
CA ILE A 87 5.54 128.33 -25.35
C ILE A 87 5.28 128.14 -23.85
N ALA A 88 5.20 129.21 -23.06
CA ALA A 88 4.91 129.09 -21.63
C ALA A 88 3.53 128.45 -21.36
N GLN A 89 2.51 128.85 -22.13
CA GLN A 89 1.17 128.24 -22.07
C GLN A 89 1.18 126.78 -22.53
N ILE A 90 1.89 126.46 -23.62
CA ILE A 90 2.06 125.07 -24.11
C ILE A 90 2.78 124.19 -23.08
N LEU A 91 3.81 124.70 -22.41
CA LEU A 91 4.53 123.97 -21.36
C LEU A 91 3.64 123.71 -20.15
N ALA A 92 2.91 124.70 -19.66
CA ALA A 92 1.98 124.53 -18.54
C ALA A 92 0.85 123.52 -18.86
N LEU A 93 0.32 123.57 -20.09
CA LEU A 93 -0.71 122.63 -20.55
C LEU A 93 -0.14 121.22 -20.74
N ALA A 94 1.09 121.09 -21.24
CA ALA A 94 1.79 119.81 -21.36
C ALA A 94 2.16 119.21 -19.99
N ASP A 95 2.52 120.02 -18.99
CA ASP A 95 2.75 119.56 -17.62
C ASP A 95 1.44 119.08 -16.96
N GLN A 96 0.32 119.78 -17.20
CA GLN A 96 -1.01 119.31 -16.79
C GLN A 96 -1.35 117.98 -17.49
N GLU A 97 -1.24 117.91 -18.82
CA GLU A 97 -1.56 116.71 -19.59
C GLU A 97 -0.66 115.52 -19.19
N ALA A 98 0.63 115.76 -18.90
CA ALA A 98 1.54 114.76 -18.34
C ALA A 98 1.17 114.36 -16.89
N GLY A 99 0.59 115.27 -16.10
CA GLY A 99 -0.01 114.96 -14.80
C GLY A 99 -1.25 114.07 -14.90
N GLU A 100 -2.15 114.38 -15.83
CA GLU A 100 -3.34 113.60 -16.12
C GLU A 100 -3.01 112.23 -16.72
N MET A 101 -2.07 112.15 -17.68
CA MET A 101 -1.60 110.89 -18.26
C MET A 101 -0.96 109.98 -17.19
N ARG A 102 -0.16 110.53 -16.27
CA ARG A 102 0.37 109.76 -15.12
C ARG A 102 -0.75 109.28 -14.19
N THR A 103 -1.74 110.13 -13.91
CA THR A 103 -2.89 109.74 -13.08
C THR A 103 -3.72 108.63 -13.73
N ARG A 104 -4.02 108.75 -15.03
CA ARG A 104 -4.72 107.72 -15.82
C ARG A 104 -3.94 106.42 -15.88
N ALA A 105 -2.65 106.46 -16.26
CA ALA A 105 -1.80 105.27 -16.34
C ALA A 105 -1.62 104.54 -14.99
N ASN A 106 -1.56 105.29 -13.87
CA ASN A 106 -1.56 104.69 -12.53
C ASN A 106 -2.89 104.00 -12.22
N GLY A 107 -4.03 104.65 -12.49
CA GLY A 107 -5.36 104.07 -12.30
C GLY A 107 -5.58 102.81 -13.14
N GLU A 108 -5.21 102.83 -14.42
CA GLU A 108 -5.24 101.67 -15.31
C GLU A 108 -4.33 100.53 -14.80
N ALA A 109 -3.13 100.85 -14.29
CA ALA A 109 -2.23 99.86 -13.70
C ALA A 109 -2.80 99.24 -12.41
N ASP A 110 -3.47 100.02 -11.57
CA ASP A 110 -4.10 99.54 -10.34
C ASP A 110 -5.37 98.72 -10.63
N GLU A 111 -6.19 99.11 -11.61
CA GLU A 111 -7.27 98.26 -12.13
C GLU A 111 -6.75 96.91 -12.65
N ILE A 112 -5.64 96.91 -13.41
CA ILE A 112 -5.02 95.68 -13.92
C ILE A 112 -4.51 94.81 -12.75
N ARG A 113 -3.90 95.41 -11.71
CA ARG A 113 -3.48 94.70 -10.49
C ARG A 113 -4.66 94.11 -9.75
N GLU A 114 -5.75 94.86 -9.51
CA GLU A 114 -6.96 94.34 -8.86
C GLU A 114 -7.59 93.19 -9.64
N ARG A 115 -7.72 93.35 -10.97
CA ARG A 115 -8.30 92.34 -11.87
C ARG A 115 -7.46 91.06 -11.86
N ALA A 116 -6.13 91.17 -11.89
CA ALA A 116 -5.21 90.05 -11.78
C ALA A 116 -5.26 89.37 -10.39
N ASN A 117 -5.26 90.15 -9.31
CA ASN A 117 -5.35 89.64 -7.93
C ASN A 117 -6.68 88.91 -7.69
N ARG A 118 -7.79 89.41 -8.25
CA ARG A 118 -9.11 88.78 -8.19
C ARG A 118 -9.13 87.45 -8.93
N ALA A 119 -8.70 87.44 -10.19
CA ALA A 119 -8.61 86.21 -10.99
C ALA A 119 -7.66 85.16 -10.36
N ALA A 120 -6.54 85.59 -9.80
CA ALA A 120 -5.62 84.70 -9.06
C ALA A 120 -6.25 84.13 -7.78
N SER A 121 -7.08 84.91 -7.08
CA SER A 121 -7.81 84.47 -5.88
C SER A 121 -8.94 83.50 -6.23
N GLU A 122 -9.69 83.75 -7.30
CA GLU A 122 -10.74 82.87 -7.83
C GLU A 122 -10.14 81.54 -8.35
N LEU A 123 -9.02 81.60 -9.07
CA LEU A 123 -8.28 80.40 -9.50
C LEU A 123 -7.73 79.61 -8.30
N LYS A 124 -7.22 80.29 -7.27
CA LYS A 124 -6.75 79.62 -6.05
C LYS A 124 -7.89 78.97 -5.26
N ALA A 125 -9.04 79.63 -5.15
CA ALA A 125 -10.22 79.09 -4.48
C ALA A 125 -10.78 77.87 -5.22
N THR A 126 -10.93 77.94 -6.55
CA THR A 126 -11.43 76.82 -7.36
C THR A 126 -10.45 75.65 -7.40
N THR A 127 -9.15 75.88 -7.56
CA THR A 127 -8.15 74.79 -7.51
C THR A 127 -8.05 74.15 -6.13
N ALA A 128 -8.24 74.90 -5.04
CA ALA A 128 -8.35 74.34 -3.69
C ALA A 128 -9.57 73.43 -3.53
N THR A 129 -10.78 73.88 -3.92
CA THR A 129 -11.98 73.05 -3.79
C THR A 129 -11.96 71.83 -4.71
N TYR A 130 -11.37 71.92 -5.91
CA TYR A 130 -11.13 70.74 -6.76
C TYR A 130 -10.14 69.76 -6.13
N ALA A 131 -9.06 70.24 -5.48
CA ALA A 131 -8.10 69.38 -4.79
C ALA A 131 -8.70 68.69 -3.54
N GLU A 132 -9.57 69.40 -2.81
CA GLU A 132 -10.33 68.84 -1.67
C GLU A 132 -11.34 67.80 -2.13
N GLN A 133 -12.11 68.05 -3.20
CA GLN A 133 -13.03 67.08 -3.78
C GLN A 133 -12.30 65.85 -4.34
N ALA A 134 -11.13 66.03 -4.97
CA ALA A 134 -10.32 64.92 -5.47
C ALA A 134 -9.80 64.03 -4.33
N ARG A 135 -9.36 64.62 -3.22
CA ARG A 135 -8.97 63.89 -2.00
C ARG A 135 -10.16 63.14 -1.40
N ALA A 136 -11.28 63.81 -1.16
CA ALA A 136 -12.46 63.18 -0.57
C ALA A 136 -12.96 61.97 -1.39
N ARG A 137 -12.93 62.05 -2.73
CA ARG A 137 -13.25 60.90 -3.60
C ARG A 137 -12.24 59.77 -3.47
N ALA A 138 -10.93 60.07 -3.47
CA ALA A 138 -9.88 59.07 -3.30
C ALA A 138 -9.94 58.40 -1.91
N ASP A 139 -10.26 59.17 -0.87
CA ASP A 139 -10.45 58.66 0.50
C ASP A 139 -11.70 57.76 0.58
N GLU A 140 -12.82 58.15 -0.02
CA GLU A 140 -14.02 57.30 -0.14
C GLU A 140 -13.75 56.01 -0.92
N GLU A 141 -13.04 56.10 -2.06
CA GLU A 141 -12.69 54.94 -2.88
C GLU A 141 -11.73 54.00 -2.15
N ALA A 142 -10.71 54.53 -1.46
CA ALA A 142 -9.81 53.74 -0.61
C ALA A 142 -10.57 53.03 0.51
N VAL A 143 -11.49 53.70 1.21
CA VAL A 143 -12.34 53.09 2.25
C VAL A 143 -13.23 51.99 1.66
N ARG A 144 -13.83 52.20 0.47
CA ARG A 144 -14.65 51.18 -0.22
C ARG A 144 -13.83 49.95 -0.61
N ILE A 145 -12.63 50.15 -1.19
CA ILE A 145 -11.71 49.07 -1.59
C ILE A 145 -11.25 48.28 -0.36
N ILE A 146 -10.84 48.96 0.72
CA ILE A 146 -10.45 48.30 1.99
C ILE A 146 -11.63 47.54 2.60
N ALA A 147 -12.85 48.09 2.57
CA ALA A 147 -14.05 47.42 3.05
C ALA A 147 -14.48 46.24 2.15
N GLN A 148 -14.16 46.24 0.87
CA GLN A 148 -14.35 45.10 -0.03
C GLN A 148 -13.32 44.00 0.25
N ALA A 149 -12.02 44.33 0.21
CA ALA A 149 -10.94 43.37 0.46
C ALA A 149 -11.04 42.69 1.83
N ASN A 150 -11.47 43.42 2.87
CA ASN A 150 -11.73 42.83 4.19
C ASN A 150 -12.91 41.83 4.19
N ARG A 151 -13.98 42.08 3.40
CA ARG A 151 -15.10 41.14 3.27
C ARG A 151 -14.72 39.90 2.47
N GLU A 152 -13.94 40.07 1.40
CA GLU A 152 -13.40 38.96 0.60
C GLU A 152 -12.44 38.10 1.43
N ALA A 153 -11.52 38.70 2.18
CA ALA A 153 -10.65 37.98 3.12
C ALA A 153 -11.44 37.25 4.23
N GLN A 154 -12.49 37.86 4.78
CA GLN A 154 -13.37 37.20 5.75
C GLN A 154 -14.15 36.03 5.14
N ALA A 155 -14.61 36.14 3.89
CA ALA A 155 -15.27 35.06 3.18
C ALA A 155 -14.32 33.87 2.94
N ILE A 156 -13.10 34.12 2.45
CA ILE A 156 -12.06 33.10 2.25
C ILE A 156 -11.70 32.41 3.57
N VAL A 157 -11.60 33.15 4.68
CA VAL A 157 -11.33 32.56 6.00
C VAL A 157 -12.52 31.72 6.49
N ALA A 158 -13.76 32.15 6.28
CA ALA A 158 -14.95 31.37 6.64
C ALA A 158 -15.10 30.09 5.80
N GLU A 159 -14.79 30.15 4.51
CA GLU A 159 -14.77 29.01 3.60
C GLU A 159 -13.67 28.00 3.98
N ALA A 160 -12.44 28.46 4.22
CA ALA A 160 -11.37 27.59 4.71
C ALA A 160 -11.69 26.95 6.06
N GLN A 161 -12.41 27.65 6.95
CA GLN A 161 -12.91 27.10 8.20
C GLN A 161 -14.02 26.05 7.99
N SER A 162 -14.92 26.23 7.03
CA SER A 162 -15.97 25.24 6.74
C SER A 162 -15.38 23.98 6.08
N VAL A 163 -14.47 24.13 5.12
CA VAL A 163 -13.77 23.00 4.47
C VAL A 163 -12.93 22.21 5.48
N THR A 164 -12.16 22.88 6.34
CA THR A 164 -11.38 22.19 7.39
C THR A 164 -12.24 21.68 8.56
N ALA A 165 -13.50 22.07 8.68
CA ALA A 165 -14.47 21.44 9.58
C ALA A 165 -15.05 20.16 8.95
N ALA A 166 -15.46 20.23 7.68
CA ALA A 166 -15.96 19.08 6.92
C ALA A 166 -14.92 17.95 6.86
N GLN A 167 -13.69 18.25 6.45
CA GLN A 167 -12.60 17.27 6.38
C GLN A 167 -12.28 16.62 7.74
N ARG A 168 -12.43 17.36 8.86
CA ARG A 168 -12.29 16.80 10.22
C ARG A 168 -13.45 15.88 10.58
N GLN A 169 -14.67 16.22 10.16
CA GLN A 169 -15.85 15.38 10.38
C GLN A 169 -15.79 14.09 9.56
N GLU A 170 -15.34 14.16 8.30
CA GLU A 170 -15.09 13.02 7.43
C GLU A 170 -14.02 12.09 8.03
N ALA A 171 -12.83 12.62 8.35
CA ALA A 171 -11.76 11.83 8.97
C ALA A 171 -12.16 11.24 10.34
N ALA A 172 -13.00 11.92 11.12
CA ALA A 172 -13.56 11.38 12.35
C ALA A 172 -14.54 10.23 12.07
N ALA A 173 -15.45 10.37 11.10
CA ALA A 173 -16.39 9.32 10.71
C ALA A 173 -15.69 8.09 10.14
N GLU A 174 -14.65 8.29 9.32
CA GLU A 174 -13.77 7.21 8.84
C GLU A 174 -13.11 6.48 10.01
N TYR A 175 -12.46 7.22 10.92
CA TYR A 175 -11.81 6.67 12.11
C TYR A 175 -12.78 5.89 13.01
N GLU A 176 -13.99 6.40 13.24
CA GLU A 176 -15.02 5.67 13.98
C GLU A 176 -15.48 4.41 13.23
N SER A 177 -15.60 4.46 11.89
CA SER A 177 -15.88 3.27 11.08
C SER A 177 -14.77 2.21 11.21
N HIS A 178 -13.49 2.63 11.23
CA HIS A 178 -12.35 1.74 11.42
C HIS A 178 -12.30 1.16 12.84
N ARG A 179 -12.58 1.97 13.87
CA ARG A 179 -12.69 1.51 15.26
C ARG A 179 -13.81 0.48 15.42
N LEU A 180 -14.97 0.70 14.78
CA LEU A 180 -16.08 -0.25 14.76
C LEU A 180 -15.71 -1.54 14.03
N LYS A 181 -15.17 -1.47 12.81
CA LYS A 181 -14.70 -2.63 12.02
C LYS A 181 -13.66 -3.46 12.78
N ALA A 182 -12.72 -2.81 13.47
CA ALA A 182 -11.74 -3.48 14.31
C ALA A 182 -12.40 -4.17 15.52
N SER A 183 -13.33 -3.50 16.20
CA SER A 183 -14.07 -4.08 17.33
C SER A 183 -14.93 -5.27 16.93
N THR A 184 -15.59 -5.24 15.77
CA THR A 184 -16.36 -6.39 15.27
C THR A 184 -15.45 -7.54 14.84
N ALA A 185 -14.33 -7.25 14.18
CA ALA A 185 -13.34 -8.28 13.81
C ALA A 185 -12.74 -8.97 15.06
N SER A 186 -12.43 -8.23 16.13
CA SER A 186 -11.99 -8.79 17.40
C SER A 186 -13.05 -9.70 18.03
N ALA A 187 -14.31 -9.25 18.11
CA ALA A 187 -15.41 -10.07 18.65
C ALA A 187 -15.66 -11.34 17.82
N GLU A 188 -15.60 -11.23 16.49
CA GLU A 188 -15.67 -12.40 15.59
C GLU A 188 -14.52 -13.39 15.82
N LEU A 189 -13.29 -12.89 16.04
CA LEU A 189 -12.14 -13.75 16.34
C LEU A 189 -12.29 -14.45 17.70
N GLU A 190 -12.80 -13.75 18.72
CA GLU A 190 -13.11 -14.36 20.02
C GLU A 190 -14.17 -15.47 19.88
N VAL A 191 -15.26 -15.23 19.14
CA VAL A 191 -16.29 -16.24 18.86
C VAL A 191 -15.73 -17.42 18.07
N LYS A 192 -14.93 -17.18 17.02
CA LYS A 192 -14.29 -18.24 16.22
C LYS A 192 -13.28 -19.06 17.04
N LEU A 193 -12.56 -18.43 17.98
CA LEU A 193 -11.66 -19.12 18.91
C LEU A 193 -12.42 -19.90 19.99
N ALA A 194 -13.54 -19.39 20.49
CA ALA A 194 -14.40 -20.10 21.44
C ALA A 194 -15.01 -21.36 20.79
N ALA A 195 -15.62 -21.21 19.61
CA ALA A 195 -16.18 -22.34 18.86
C ALA A 195 -15.14 -23.41 18.50
N ARG A 196 -13.90 -22.99 18.16
CA ARG A 196 -12.79 -23.92 17.90
C ARG A 196 -12.27 -24.64 19.15
N ARG A 197 -12.41 -24.04 20.34
CA ARG A 197 -12.14 -24.72 21.62
C ARG A 197 -13.22 -25.74 21.91
N GLU A 198 -14.49 -25.33 21.87
CA GLU A 198 -15.65 -26.20 22.08
C GLU A 198 -15.65 -27.41 21.14
N SER A 199 -15.32 -27.23 19.85
CA SER A 199 -15.19 -28.35 18.90
C SER A 199 -14.01 -29.28 19.23
N ALA A 200 -12.87 -28.73 19.67
CA ALA A 200 -11.71 -29.52 20.05
C ALA A 200 -11.95 -30.30 21.36
N ASP A 201 -12.57 -29.68 22.35
CA ASP A 201 -12.94 -30.29 23.62
C ASP A 201 -13.96 -31.42 23.38
N ALA A 202 -14.98 -31.20 22.53
CA ALA A 202 -15.92 -32.22 22.11
C ALA A 202 -15.25 -33.38 21.33
N GLU A 203 -14.27 -33.10 20.47
CA GLU A 203 -13.47 -34.15 19.83
C GLU A 203 -12.64 -34.95 20.84
N PHE A 204 -12.02 -34.29 21.83
CA PHE A 204 -11.25 -34.96 22.88
C PHE A 204 -12.15 -35.81 23.78
N GLU A 205 -13.37 -35.36 24.11
CA GLU A 205 -14.35 -36.15 24.85
C GLU A 205 -14.87 -37.33 24.04
N ALA A 206 -15.19 -37.15 22.75
CA ALA A 206 -15.61 -38.25 21.88
C ALA A 206 -14.50 -39.33 21.74
N ARG A 207 -13.24 -38.92 21.53
CA ARG A 207 -12.08 -39.84 21.49
C ARG A 207 -11.88 -40.55 22.83
N ARG A 208 -12.07 -39.86 23.95
CA ARG A 208 -11.98 -40.44 25.31
C ARG A 208 -13.08 -41.48 25.55
N GLN A 209 -14.33 -41.16 25.23
CA GLN A 209 -15.45 -42.10 25.32
C GLN A 209 -15.25 -43.34 24.44
N GLN A 210 -14.67 -43.18 23.24
CA GLN A 210 -14.30 -44.32 22.38
C GLN A 210 -13.21 -45.20 23.02
N GLN A 211 -12.18 -44.60 23.64
CA GLN A 211 -11.13 -45.33 24.35
C GLN A 211 -11.67 -46.04 25.61
N GLU A 212 -12.48 -45.36 26.41
CA GLU A 212 -13.17 -45.92 27.58
C GLU A 212 -14.11 -47.07 27.17
N ALA A 213 -14.86 -46.94 26.07
CA ALA A 213 -15.70 -48.02 25.54
C ALA A 213 -14.87 -49.22 25.08
N ALA A 214 -13.76 -49.02 24.36
CA ALA A 214 -12.86 -50.08 23.93
C ALA A 214 -12.17 -50.80 25.10
N LEU A 215 -11.79 -50.06 26.16
CA LEU A 215 -11.25 -50.64 27.40
C LEU A 215 -12.31 -51.46 28.15
N ASN A 216 -13.53 -50.93 28.32
CA ASN A 216 -14.64 -51.67 28.94
C ASN A 216 -15.00 -52.92 28.15
N GLU A 217 -14.98 -52.88 26.81
CA GLU A 217 -15.20 -54.07 25.98
C GLU A 217 -14.07 -55.09 26.19
N SER A 218 -12.80 -54.64 26.17
CA SER A 218 -11.63 -55.48 26.44
C SER A 218 -11.70 -56.16 27.81
N GLU A 219 -12.03 -55.42 28.87
CA GLU A 219 -12.27 -55.97 30.20
C GLU A 219 -13.42 -57.00 30.21
N SER A 220 -14.52 -56.73 29.51
CA SER A 220 -15.65 -57.67 29.45
C SER A 220 -15.27 -58.98 28.73
N ARG A 221 -14.47 -58.90 27.65
CA ARG A 221 -13.94 -60.05 26.92
C ARG A 221 -12.95 -60.84 27.79
N LEU A 222 -12.11 -60.15 28.57
CA LEU A 222 -11.17 -60.78 29.51
C LEU A 222 -11.93 -61.51 30.63
N ARG A 223 -12.93 -60.87 31.25
CA ARG A 223 -13.79 -61.49 32.29
C ARG A 223 -14.49 -62.75 31.75
N GLN A 224 -15.11 -62.67 30.57
CA GLN A 224 -15.74 -63.83 29.93
C GLN A 224 -14.73 -64.96 29.61
N LEU A 225 -13.48 -64.61 29.27
CA LEU A 225 -12.44 -65.60 29.00
C LEU A 225 -11.92 -66.24 30.30
N THR A 226 -11.76 -65.48 31.39
CA THR A 226 -11.38 -66.02 32.70
C THR A 226 -12.49 -66.87 33.30
N GLU A 227 -13.76 -66.44 33.23
CA GLU A 227 -14.92 -67.23 33.67
C GLU A 227 -15.01 -68.57 32.94
N ARG A 228 -14.77 -68.59 31.62
CA ARG A 228 -14.70 -69.83 30.83
C ARG A 228 -13.51 -70.69 31.22
N ALA A 229 -12.31 -70.12 31.35
CA ALA A 229 -11.12 -70.85 31.74
C ALA A 229 -11.22 -71.45 33.16
N GLU A 230 -11.86 -70.74 34.09
CA GLU A 230 -12.19 -71.25 35.42
C GLU A 230 -13.22 -72.38 35.35
N HIS A 231 -14.29 -72.22 34.57
CA HIS A 231 -15.30 -73.26 34.35
C HIS A 231 -14.70 -74.53 33.72
N ASP A 232 -13.93 -74.39 32.64
CA ASP A 232 -13.22 -75.50 31.97
C ASP A 232 -12.22 -76.17 32.92
N ALA A 233 -11.50 -75.39 33.75
CA ALA A 233 -10.60 -75.95 34.76
C ALA A 233 -11.35 -76.66 35.91
N HIS A 234 -12.55 -76.21 36.28
CA HIS A 234 -13.42 -76.91 37.23
C HIS A 234 -14.00 -78.20 36.64
N GLU A 235 -14.48 -78.17 35.40
CA GLU A 235 -14.89 -79.34 34.62
C GLU A 235 -13.77 -80.37 34.54
N MET A 236 -12.56 -79.95 34.15
CA MET A 236 -11.41 -80.86 33.99
C MET A 236 -10.91 -81.42 35.33
N ARG A 237 -10.96 -80.66 36.42
CA ARG A 237 -10.72 -81.19 37.79
C ARG A 237 -11.77 -82.24 38.16
N ALA A 238 -13.06 -81.94 38.03
CA ALA A 238 -14.14 -82.87 38.35
C ALA A 238 -14.13 -84.14 37.47
N ARG A 239 -13.71 -84.03 36.20
CA ARG A 239 -13.47 -85.18 35.31
C ARG A 239 -12.28 -86.02 35.77
N ALA A 240 -11.19 -85.40 36.20
CA ALA A 240 -10.02 -86.08 36.75
C ALA A 240 -10.31 -86.77 38.10
N GLU A 241 -11.02 -86.10 39.00
CA GLU A 241 -11.50 -86.65 40.28
C GLU A 241 -12.35 -87.90 40.07
N ARG A 242 -13.37 -87.83 39.19
CA ARG A 242 -14.18 -89.01 38.82
C ARG A 242 -13.35 -90.11 38.19
N LEU A 243 -12.33 -89.79 37.37
CA LEU A 243 -11.48 -90.81 36.76
C LEU A 243 -10.56 -91.49 37.79
N LEU A 244 -10.06 -90.74 38.77
CA LEU A 244 -9.32 -91.28 39.92
C LEU A 244 -10.22 -92.15 40.82
N GLU A 245 -11.43 -91.69 41.13
CA GLU A 245 -12.43 -92.45 41.90
C GLU A 245 -12.81 -93.77 41.19
N ASN A 246 -13.09 -93.73 39.89
CA ASN A 246 -13.34 -94.93 39.09
C ASN A 246 -12.12 -95.87 39.05
N ALA A 247 -10.90 -95.34 38.90
CA ALA A 247 -9.68 -96.15 38.90
C ALA A 247 -9.38 -96.77 40.28
N GLN A 248 -9.69 -96.06 41.37
CA GLN A 248 -9.62 -96.58 42.74
C GLN A 248 -10.66 -97.69 42.95
N ALA A 249 -11.93 -97.46 42.60
CA ALA A 249 -12.98 -98.46 42.70
C ALA A 249 -12.68 -99.73 41.87
N GLN A 250 -12.16 -99.56 40.64
CA GLN A 250 -11.68 -100.69 39.83
C GLN A 250 -10.49 -101.41 40.46
N SER A 251 -9.55 -100.67 41.06
CA SER A 251 -8.39 -101.26 41.75
C SER A 251 -8.83 -102.06 42.99
N ASP A 252 -9.73 -101.51 43.80
CA ASP A 252 -10.29 -102.19 44.98
C ASP A 252 -11.14 -103.40 44.58
N GLN A 253 -11.90 -103.32 43.47
CA GLN A 253 -12.62 -104.46 42.90
C GLN A 253 -11.64 -105.56 42.47
N ILE A 254 -10.62 -105.25 41.66
CA ILE A 254 -9.60 -106.21 41.21
C ILE A 254 -8.88 -106.83 42.42
N VAL A 255 -8.56 -106.04 43.43
CA VAL A 255 -7.93 -106.52 44.68
C VAL A 255 -8.88 -107.40 45.51
N SER A 256 -10.19 -107.13 45.51
CA SER A 256 -11.20 -108.01 46.13
C SER A 256 -11.35 -109.32 45.36
N GLU A 257 -11.55 -109.26 44.04
CA GLU A 257 -11.67 -110.43 43.18
C GLU A 257 -10.41 -111.31 43.26
N ALA A 258 -9.21 -110.71 43.34
CA ALA A 258 -7.96 -111.42 43.56
C ALA A 258 -7.87 -112.04 44.96
N ARG A 259 -8.40 -111.40 46.01
CA ARG A 259 -8.51 -112.00 47.37
C ARG A 259 -9.50 -113.15 47.39
N ASP A 260 -10.64 -113.03 46.72
CA ASP A 260 -11.68 -114.06 46.64
C ASP A 260 -11.24 -115.24 45.76
N HIS A 261 -10.47 -114.98 44.71
CA HIS A 261 -9.80 -116.01 43.92
C HIS A 261 -8.68 -116.69 44.72
N ALA A 262 -7.84 -115.94 45.44
CA ALA A 262 -6.81 -116.51 46.30
C ALA A 262 -7.39 -117.32 47.48
N SER A 263 -8.58 -116.95 47.96
CA SER A 263 -9.28 -117.67 49.03
C SER A 263 -9.94 -118.95 48.49
N ARG A 264 -10.60 -118.89 47.32
CA ARG A 264 -11.10 -120.08 46.63
C ARG A 264 -9.98 -121.04 46.23
N LEU A 265 -8.88 -120.53 45.67
CA LEU A 265 -7.71 -121.34 45.32
C LEU A 265 -7.05 -121.98 46.55
N ARG A 266 -7.10 -121.32 47.73
CA ARG A 266 -6.70 -121.94 49.01
C ARG A 266 -7.68 -123.02 49.43
N GLU A 267 -8.99 -122.79 49.43
CA GLU A 267 -9.98 -123.83 49.73
C GLU A 267 -9.89 -125.02 48.78
N GLU A 268 -9.61 -124.78 47.50
CA GLU A 268 -9.40 -125.81 46.48
C GLU A 268 -8.08 -126.54 46.72
N SER A 269 -6.98 -125.83 47.01
CA SER A 269 -5.71 -126.45 47.42
C SER A 269 -5.81 -127.24 48.71
N ASP A 270 -6.60 -126.78 49.69
CA ASP A 270 -6.84 -127.46 50.96
C ASP A 270 -7.77 -128.67 50.79
N ARG A 271 -8.76 -128.60 49.87
CA ARG A 271 -9.57 -129.75 49.45
C ARG A 271 -8.74 -130.77 48.67
N GLU A 272 -7.83 -130.34 47.79
CA GLU A 272 -6.90 -131.21 47.07
C GLU A 272 -5.87 -131.82 48.01
N LEU A 273 -5.33 -131.07 48.99
CA LEU A 273 -4.48 -131.60 50.06
C LEU A 273 -5.23 -132.57 50.95
N ALA A 274 -6.49 -132.30 51.30
CA ALA A 274 -7.33 -133.22 52.07
C ALA A 274 -7.68 -134.48 51.25
N ALA A 275 -7.96 -134.35 49.95
CA ALA A 275 -8.23 -135.46 49.05
C ALA A 275 -6.97 -136.30 48.80
N ALA A 276 -5.81 -135.69 48.59
CA ALA A 276 -4.52 -136.35 48.45
C ALA A 276 -4.07 -137.00 49.78
N THR A 277 -4.40 -136.39 50.92
CA THR A 277 -4.18 -136.99 52.26
C THR A 277 -5.11 -138.18 52.48
N ALA A 278 -6.40 -138.07 52.13
CA ALA A 278 -7.33 -139.20 52.16
C ALA A 278 -6.97 -140.30 51.15
N GLN A 279 -6.38 -139.95 50.00
CA GLN A 279 -5.84 -140.90 49.03
C GLN A 279 -4.58 -141.59 49.60
N ARG A 280 -3.64 -140.85 50.19
CA ARG A 280 -2.50 -141.39 50.94
C ARG A 280 -2.95 -142.31 52.06
N ASP A 281 -3.98 -141.94 52.81
CA ASP A 281 -4.45 -142.68 53.97
C ASP A 281 -5.30 -143.89 53.57
N SER A 282 -6.03 -143.83 52.45
CA SER A 282 -6.66 -145.01 51.85
C SER A 282 -5.63 -145.97 51.24
N ILE A 283 -4.56 -145.47 50.61
CA ILE A 283 -3.41 -146.29 50.18
C ILE A 283 -2.71 -146.91 51.40
N THR A 284 -2.56 -146.16 52.50
CA THR A 284 -1.96 -146.66 53.75
C THR A 284 -2.85 -147.71 54.43
N ALA A 285 -4.18 -147.53 54.39
CA ALA A 285 -5.16 -148.51 54.85
C ALA A 285 -5.22 -149.75 53.95
N GLN A 286 -5.08 -149.59 52.62
CA GLN A 286 -4.96 -150.70 51.67
C GLN A 286 -3.66 -151.48 51.89
N LEU A 287 -2.52 -150.80 52.09
CA LEU A 287 -1.26 -151.42 52.50
C LEU A 287 -1.33 -152.09 53.89
N GLY A 288 -2.12 -151.53 54.81
CA GLY A 288 -2.44 -152.15 56.09
C GLY A 288 -3.27 -153.43 55.94
N ASN A 289 -4.28 -153.42 55.08
CA ASN A 289 -5.13 -154.58 54.80
C ASN A 289 -4.37 -155.66 53.99
N VAL A 290 -3.49 -155.26 53.06
CA VAL A 290 -2.55 -156.16 52.38
C VAL A 290 -1.52 -156.74 53.37
N ARG A 291 -1.02 -155.96 54.34
CA ARG A 291 -0.22 -156.52 55.45
C ARG A 291 -0.99 -157.56 56.27
N GLN A 292 -2.27 -157.30 56.55
CA GLN A 292 -3.14 -158.23 57.27
C GLN A 292 -3.40 -159.52 56.46
N MET A 293 -3.55 -159.42 55.14
CA MET A 293 -3.83 -160.54 54.24
C MET A 293 -2.56 -161.34 53.83
N LEU A 294 -1.39 -160.70 53.86
CA LEU A 294 -0.09 -161.37 53.72
C LEU A 294 0.39 -162.03 55.02
N ALA A 295 -0.14 -161.66 56.20
CA ALA A 295 0.11 -162.39 57.44
C ALA A 295 -0.37 -163.86 57.39
N THR A 296 -1.21 -164.21 56.42
CA THR A 296 -1.71 -165.58 56.17
C THR A 296 -0.93 -166.39 55.14
N LEU A 297 0.11 -165.85 54.47
CA LEU A 297 0.94 -166.64 53.53
C LEU A 297 2.40 -166.12 53.37
N GLY A 298 3.19 -166.22 54.44
CA GLY A 298 4.65 -166.01 54.42
C GLY A 298 5.13 -164.55 54.30
N GLY A 299 6.38 -164.22 54.62
CA GLY A 299 7.46 -165.10 55.09
C GLY A 299 8.86 -164.48 54.99
N GLY A 300 9.07 -163.28 55.55
CA GLY A 300 10.34 -162.51 55.41
C GLY A 300 10.46 -161.77 54.07
N ALA A 301 11.52 -161.00 53.76
CA ALA A 301 12.57 -160.37 54.58
C ALA A 301 13.35 -159.35 53.69
N LEU A 302 14.28 -158.54 54.27
CA LEU A 302 15.29 -157.68 53.60
C LEU A 302 14.71 -156.37 52.95
N MET A 303 15.27 -155.16 53.18
CA MET A 303 16.56 -154.52 52.75
C MET A 303 16.60 -154.22 51.24
N ASP A 304 17.17 -153.13 50.69
CA ASP A 304 17.81 -151.86 51.17
C ASP A 304 18.01 -150.92 49.93
N THR A 305 18.76 -149.80 50.02
CA THR A 305 19.30 -148.93 48.93
C THR A 305 18.31 -147.96 48.27
N LEU A 306 18.57 -146.68 47.91
CA LEU A 306 19.73 -145.81 47.55
C LEU A 306 19.85 -145.49 46.04
N GLY A 307 20.01 -144.20 45.69
CA GLY A 307 20.06 -143.64 44.31
C GLY A 307 18.74 -142.95 43.90
N ALA A 308 18.62 -141.70 43.40
CA ALA A 308 19.46 -140.76 42.62
C ALA A 308 19.54 -141.07 41.09
N PRO A 309 19.76 -140.08 40.20
CA PRO A 309 19.19 -138.71 40.13
C PRO A 309 18.79 -138.31 38.65
N ASP A 310 19.02 -137.02 38.27
CA ASP A 310 19.00 -136.35 36.94
C ASP A 310 17.64 -135.97 36.29
N LYS A 311 17.38 -134.72 35.82
CA LYS A 311 18.02 -133.85 34.78
C LYS A 311 18.11 -134.53 33.38
N PRO A 312 18.12 -133.81 32.23
CA PRO A 312 18.60 -132.42 31.98
C PRO A 312 17.65 -131.57 31.06
N ALA A 313 17.69 -130.23 30.97
CA ALA A 313 18.53 -129.28 30.20
C ALA A 313 17.85 -128.48 29.03
N GLN A 314 18.16 -127.18 29.06
CA GLN A 314 18.16 -126.09 28.04
C GLN A 314 19.26 -126.24 26.95
N PRO A 315 19.56 -125.24 26.05
CA PRO A 315 18.85 -124.00 25.66
C PRO A 315 18.39 -124.03 24.17
N PRO A 316 18.98 -123.42 23.09
CA PRO A 316 20.08 -122.45 22.89
C PRO A 316 19.59 -121.00 22.52
N GLN A 317 20.30 -120.27 21.63
CA GLN A 317 20.06 -118.89 21.14
C GLN A 317 20.65 -118.71 19.71
N VAL A 318 20.35 -117.61 18.97
CA VAL A 318 21.28 -116.52 18.49
C VAL A 318 20.88 -115.77 17.17
N ALA A 319 21.16 -114.45 17.11
CA ALA A 319 21.60 -113.60 15.95
C ALA A 319 20.62 -113.29 14.75
N ASP A 320 20.76 -112.22 13.92
CA ASP A 320 21.74 -111.11 13.85
C ASP A 320 21.34 -109.86 12.94
N VAL A 321 22.08 -108.72 13.05
CA VAL A 321 22.30 -107.49 12.18
C VAL A 321 21.07 -106.81 11.44
N GLN A 322 20.87 -105.47 11.30
CA GLN A 322 21.69 -104.45 10.57
C GLN A 322 21.22 -102.96 10.70
N GLN A 323 22.07 -102.01 10.26
CA GLN A 323 21.96 -100.51 10.21
C GLN A 323 22.37 -100.02 8.77
N PRO A 324 22.32 -98.72 8.33
CA PRO A 324 22.70 -97.47 9.05
C PRO A 324 21.93 -96.16 8.65
N VAL A 325 22.55 -94.98 8.85
CA VAL A 325 22.05 -93.58 8.68
C VAL A 325 22.67 -92.87 7.44
N PRO A 326 22.23 -91.66 7.00
CA PRO A 326 22.90 -90.41 7.44
C PRO A 326 22.01 -89.14 7.54
N ALA A 327 22.62 -88.02 7.99
CA ALA A 327 22.07 -86.64 8.02
C ALA A 327 22.42 -85.86 6.71
N VAL A 328 22.26 -84.54 6.48
CA VAL A 328 22.36 -83.30 7.29
C VAL A 328 21.65 -82.15 6.54
N GLN A 329 21.02 -81.16 7.22
CA GLN A 329 21.18 -79.72 6.93
C GLN A 329 20.55 -78.79 7.99
N GLN A 330 20.93 -77.51 7.95
CA GLN A 330 20.92 -76.55 9.06
C GLN A 330 20.81 -75.12 8.50
N ALA A 331 19.94 -74.29 9.07
CA ALA A 331 19.98 -72.83 8.93
C ALA A 331 19.24 -72.17 10.12
N SER A 332 19.95 -71.29 10.83
CA SER A 332 19.37 -70.19 11.61
C SER A 332 19.48 -68.90 10.79
N ASP A 333 18.76 -67.85 11.18
CA ASP A 333 19.37 -66.58 11.60
C ASP A 333 18.29 -65.59 12.07
N ALA A 334 18.70 -64.59 12.85
CA ALA A 334 17.88 -63.50 13.38
C ALA A 334 18.76 -62.27 13.61
N ASP A 335 18.14 -61.08 13.51
CA ASP A 335 18.72 -59.74 13.71
C ASP A 335 19.84 -59.38 12.68
N ASP A 336 19.96 -58.16 12.15
CA ASP A 336 20.04 -56.88 12.88
C ASP A 336 19.51 -55.64 12.07
N GLU A 337 19.65 -54.47 12.69
CA GLU A 337 19.08 -53.13 12.54
C GLU A 337 19.06 -52.31 11.20
N SER A 338 18.16 -51.31 11.26
CA SER A 338 18.33 -49.89 10.86
C SER A 338 18.00 -49.35 9.43
N ALA A 339 16.79 -48.77 9.36
CA ALA A 339 16.46 -47.40 8.91
C ALA A 339 16.73 -46.89 7.47
N GLU A 340 15.66 -46.44 6.78
CA GLU A 340 15.48 -45.00 6.48
C GLU A 340 14.03 -44.59 6.10
N GLN A 341 13.75 -43.28 6.28
CA GLN A 341 12.77 -42.42 5.58
C GLN A 341 11.24 -42.75 5.57
N THR A 342 10.59 -42.28 6.64
CA THR A 342 9.44 -41.33 6.64
C THR A 342 8.64 -41.07 5.35
N SER A 343 7.31 -41.20 5.44
CA SER A 343 6.33 -40.33 4.71
C SER A 343 6.16 -38.99 5.44
N PRO A 344 5.59 -37.93 4.82
CA PRO A 344 4.12 -37.81 4.71
C PRO A 344 3.59 -37.16 3.41
N GLU A 345 2.27 -37.05 3.30
CA GLU A 345 1.52 -36.35 2.26
C GLU A 345 1.53 -34.81 2.42
N ALA A 346 1.51 -34.07 1.30
CA ALA A 346 0.87 -32.75 1.14
C ALA A 346 0.80 -32.40 -0.37
N VAL A 347 -0.34 -32.54 -1.05
CA VAL A 347 -1.42 -31.56 -1.29
C VAL A 347 -1.03 -30.18 -1.87
N SER A 348 -1.66 -29.87 -3.01
CA SER A 348 -2.17 -28.56 -3.47
C SER A 348 -1.26 -27.32 -3.50
N SER A 349 -0.99 -26.83 -4.71
CA SER A 349 -1.22 -25.40 -5.04
C SER A 349 -1.45 -25.21 -6.54
N ASP A 350 -2.71 -25.04 -6.95
CA ASP A 350 -3.11 -24.50 -8.26
C ASP A 350 -3.65 -23.09 -8.01
N ALA A 351 -3.00 -22.06 -8.56
CA ALA A 351 -3.42 -20.67 -8.45
C ALA A 351 -2.76 -19.76 -9.51
N GLU A 352 -3.60 -19.06 -10.27
CA GLU A 352 -3.55 -17.61 -10.56
C GLU A 352 -2.23 -17.07 -11.19
N LYS A 353 -2.18 -16.66 -12.46
CA LYS A 353 -3.07 -15.72 -13.21
C LYS A 353 -3.29 -14.40 -12.46
N ALA A 354 -2.52 -13.37 -12.82
CA ALA A 354 -2.81 -11.97 -12.51
C ALA A 354 -3.12 -11.20 -13.79
N GLU A 355 -4.36 -10.74 -13.92
CA GLU A 355 -4.76 -9.67 -14.86
C GLU A 355 -4.15 -8.34 -14.38
N GLN A 356 -3.58 -7.54 -15.29
CA GLN A 356 -4.25 -6.37 -15.89
C GLN A 356 -4.89 -5.43 -14.85
N ALA A 357 -4.36 -4.20 -14.79
CA ALA A 357 -5.06 -3.05 -14.26
C ALA A 357 -5.45 -2.16 -15.46
N ASP A 358 -6.70 -1.70 -15.49
CA ASP A 358 -7.19 -0.77 -16.50
C ASP A 358 -6.62 0.64 -16.26
N GLU A 359 -6.40 1.38 -17.35
CA GLU A 359 -6.25 2.84 -17.31
C GLU A 359 -7.12 3.44 -18.42
N ASP A 360 -8.33 3.85 -18.02
CA ASP A 360 -9.43 4.21 -18.90
C ASP A 360 -9.58 5.74 -19.00
N ALA A 361 -9.36 6.32 -20.20
CA ALA A 361 -9.89 7.64 -20.60
C ALA A 361 -9.57 7.99 -22.08
N GLN A 362 -10.61 7.95 -22.91
CA GLN A 362 -10.70 8.70 -24.19
C GLN A 362 -11.26 10.12 -23.94
N PRO A 363 -11.41 11.03 -24.95
CA PRO A 363 -11.07 10.92 -26.38
C PRO A 363 -10.20 12.07 -26.93
N ALA A 364 -9.81 11.95 -28.20
CA ALA A 364 -9.38 13.10 -29.02
C ALA A 364 -10.59 13.83 -29.59
N ALA A 365 -10.43 15.12 -29.92
CA ALA A 365 -11.41 15.92 -30.65
C ALA A 365 -10.83 16.35 -32.00
N ASP A 366 -11.72 16.58 -32.98
CA ASP A 366 -11.36 16.70 -34.39
C ASP A 366 -10.53 17.94 -34.74
N ALA A 367 -9.69 17.78 -35.77
CA ALA A 367 -9.06 18.87 -36.49
C ALA A 367 -9.82 19.09 -37.80
N ASP A 368 -10.60 20.16 -37.87
CA ASP A 368 -11.22 20.62 -39.12
C ASP A 368 -10.41 21.77 -39.72
N ALA A 369 -10.36 21.84 -41.05
CA ALA A 369 -9.37 22.65 -41.78
C ALA A 369 -9.94 23.24 -43.08
N GLU A 370 -10.65 24.36 -42.96
CA GLU A 370 -11.05 25.15 -44.13
C GLU A 370 -9.90 26.03 -44.62
N GLN A 371 -9.60 25.91 -45.92
CA GLN A 371 -8.74 26.82 -46.66
C GLN A 371 -9.60 27.96 -47.24
N GLY A 372 -9.08 29.19 -47.21
CA GLY A 372 -9.72 30.37 -47.80
C GLY A 372 -8.70 31.16 -48.61
N ASP A 373 -8.99 31.35 -49.89
CA ASP A 373 -8.05 31.80 -50.92
C ASP A 373 -7.69 33.31 -50.88
N GLU A 374 -6.55 33.61 -51.53
CA GLU A 374 -6.25 34.87 -52.25
C GLU A 374 -6.13 36.18 -51.41
N GLU A 375 -5.46 37.25 -51.87
CA GLU A 375 -4.85 37.55 -53.18
C GLU A 375 -3.32 37.78 -53.09
N GLN A 376 -2.62 37.60 -54.21
CA GLN A 376 -1.28 38.16 -54.44
C GLN A 376 -1.41 39.53 -55.12
N ASP A 377 -0.55 40.49 -54.78
CA ASP A 377 -0.35 41.69 -55.61
C ASP A 377 1.15 42.00 -55.70
N ASP A 378 1.71 41.80 -56.90
CA ASP A 378 3.15 41.89 -57.20
C ASP A 378 3.55 43.32 -57.56
N ALA A 379 4.53 43.89 -56.84
CA ALA A 379 5.10 45.19 -57.17
C ALA A 379 6.63 45.23 -57.03
N ALA A 380 7.33 45.22 -58.17
CA ALA A 380 8.74 45.60 -58.28
C ALA A 380 8.93 47.10 -57.93
N GLY A 381 10.11 47.60 -57.56
CA GLY A 381 11.42 46.94 -57.45
C GLY A 381 12.53 47.99 -57.23
N GLU A 382 13.78 47.63 -57.55
CA GLU A 382 14.94 48.52 -57.80
C GLU A 382 15.24 49.64 -56.76
N SER A 383 16.10 49.42 -55.76
CA SER A 383 17.58 49.40 -55.84
C SER A 383 18.27 50.76 -56.12
N SER A 384 18.79 51.39 -55.05
CA SER A 384 20.00 52.23 -55.10
C SER A 384 20.62 52.22 -53.68
N SER A 385 21.82 51.71 -53.39
CA SER A 385 23.16 51.85 -54.01
C SER A 385 23.95 53.06 -53.47
N TYR A 386 25.09 52.74 -52.84
CA TYR A 386 26.24 53.59 -52.47
C TYR A 386 26.00 55.00 -51.90
N GLY A 387 26.36 55.16 -50.61
CA GLY A 387 26.42 56.44 -49.90
C GLY A 387 27.36 56.39 -48.70
N SER A 388 28.63 56.02 -48.92
CA SER A 388 29.64 55.94 -47.86
C SER A 388 30.14 57.32 -47.46
N ASP A 389 30.15 57.63 -46.16
CA ASP A 389 31.03 58.66 -45.63
C ASP A 389 31.62 58.23 -44.28
N GLN A 390 32.94 58.38 -44.13
CA GLN A 390 33.68 58.06 -42.90
C GLN A 390 34.46 59.30 -42.49
N SER A 391 34.18 59.84 -41.30
CA SER A 391 35.11 60.79 -40.69
C SER A 391 35.16 60.69 -39.16
N SER A 392 36.35 60.24 -38.73
CA SER A 392 37.17 60.71 -37.61
C SER A 392 36.51 60.95 -36.24
N TYR A 393 36.74 60.12 -35.21
CA TYR A 393 37.97 59.80 -34.45
C TYR A 393 38.66 60.94 -33.68
N TYR A 394 38.70 60.75 -32.35
CA TYR A 394 39.63 61.29 -31.33
C TYR A 394 39.81 62.82 -31.15
N GLN A 395 39.35 63.31 -29.99
CA GLN A 395 40.18 63.68 -28.81
C GLN A 395 39.26 63.83 -27.57
N ARG A 396 39.57 63.34 -26.36
CA ARG A 396 40.61 63.73 -25.38
C ARG A 396 40.33 65.14 -24.80
N SER A 397 40.28 65.40 -23.48
CA SER A 397 40.62 64.62 -22.27
C SER A 397 39.81 65.06 -21.04
N ALA A 398 39.80 64.26 -19.98
CA ALA A 398 39.34 64.66 -18.64
C ALA A 398 40.49 65.20 -17.77
N SER A 399 40.20 66.16 -16.87
CA SER A 399 40.99 66.42 -15.65
C SER A 399 40.33 67.49 -14.76
N SER A 400 40.15 67.19 -13.46
CA SER A 400 39.99 68.11 -12.30
C SER A 400 38.80 69.11 -12.34
N ASP A 401 38.36 69.75 -11.24
CA ASP A 401 38.99 69.98 -9.93
C ASP A 401 37.96 70.15 -8.78
N ARG A 402 38.47 70.14 -7.53
CA ARG A 402 37.91 70.66 -6.25
C ARG A 402 36.95 69.81 -5.41
N VAL A 403 37.52 69.40 -4.27
CA VAL A 403 36.85 68.98 -3.02
C VAL A 403 36.70 70.20 -2.09
N GLY A 404 35.60 70.23 -1.30
CA GLY A 404 35.50 71.00 -0.05
C GLY A 404 34.74 72.35 -0.11
N ALA A 405 34.27 72.91 1.01
CA ALA A 405 34.17 72.36 2.36
C ALA A 405 33.25 73.21 3.29
N GLN A 406 32.75 72.57 4.37
CA GLN A 406 32.39 73.15 5.69
C GLN A 406 31.16 74.07 5.88
N ARG A 407 30.40 73.73 6.94
CA ARG A 407 29.62 74.56 7.89
C ARG A 407 28.46 75.42 7.35
N ARG A 408 27.25 75.04 7.76
CA ARG A 408 26.69 75.56 9.03
C ARG A 408 26.11 74.42 9.85
#